data_AF-A0A0K2YEI6-F1
#
_entry.id   AF-A0A0K2YEI6-F1
#
_cell.length_a   1.000
_cell.length_b   1.000
_cell.length_c   1.000
_cell.angle_alpha   90.00
_cell.angle_beta   90.00
_cell.angle_gamma   90.00
#
_symmetry.space_group_name_H-M   'P 1'
#
loop_
_entity.id
_entity.type
_entity.pdbx_description
1 polymer ?
#
loop_
_entity_poly.entity_id
_entity_poly.type
_entity_poly.pdbx_seq_one_letter_code
_entity_poly.pdbx_strand_id
1 'polypeptide(L)'
;MSTHLTDGGIEPELVILGDLFRDLTGMELEAPPEPPTLETLRELQQRLAGFRLNYKFAIDATLTKINILREEFEQSHDYSPIEHVNTRLKSMESLVTKAVRIGCPPDIESIREQIRDIAGIRVTCAFVSDAYWVAEMLTSQPDVTLVQVKDYIANPKPNGYQSLHLIVQVPVYLSDRTEPTYVEIQIRTIAMDFWASLEHKIYYKFDRAVPPRLLDELKQAADAAAELDRTMARLHDEVTALDKGAPIVD
;
A
#
# COMPACT_ATOMS: atom_id res chain seq x y z
N MET A 1 -19.19 46.85 21.82
CA MET A 1 -19.95 46.02 20.85
C MET A 1 -19.04 45.72 19.69
N SER A 2 -18.77 44.51 19.24
CA SER A 2 -19.10 43.18 19.73
C SER A 2 -17.99 42.27 19.19
N THR A 3 -17.57 41.34 20.02
CA THR A 3 -16.73 40.16 19.76
C THR A 3 -17.06 39.43 18.46
N HIS A 4 -16.01 39.07 17.70
CA HIS A 4 -15.96 37.79 17.01
C HIS A 4 -14.64 37.08 17.38
N LEU A 5 -14.72 36.34 18.48
CA LEU A 5 -13.84 35.20 18.73
C LEU A 5 -14.13 34.18 17.62
N THR A 6 -13.12 33.88 16.80
CA THR A 6 -13.17 32.71 15.93
C THR A 6 -13.15 31.47 16.82
N ASP A 7 -14.14 30.62 16.63
CA ASP A 7 -14.35 29.36 17.32
C ASP A 7 -13.06 28.52 17.34
N GLY A 8 -12.48 28.35 18.53
CA GLY A 8 -11.19 27.70 18.77
C GLY A 8 -11.33 26.18 18.77
N GLY A 9 -11.81 25.62 17.67
CA GLY A 9 -11.87 24.16 17.50
C GLY A 9 -10.47 23.57 17.44
N ILE A 10 -10.20 22.57 18.28
CA ILE A 10 -8.97 21.76 18.20
C ILE A 10 -8.96 21.06 16.83
N GLU A 11 -7.82 21.06 16.14
CA GLU A 11 -7.74 20.38 14.84
C GLU A 11 -8.09 18.89 14.99
N PRO A 12 -8.87 18.29 14.07
CA PRO A 12 -9.29 16.89 14.19
C PRO A 12 -8.15 15.88 14.36
N GLU A 13 -6.98 16.18 13.79
CA GLU A 13 -5.78 15.35 13.92
C GLU A 13 -5.22 15.36 15.35
N LEU A 14 -5.27 16.51 16.03
CA LEU A 14 -4.88 16.64 17.45
C LEU A 14 -5.85 15.88 18.37
N VAL A 15 -7.14 15.85 18.04
CA VAL A 15 -8.15 15.06 18.77
C VAL A 15 -7.86 13.56 18.63
N ILE A 16 -7.65 13.07 17.40
CA ILE A 16 -7.32 11.66 17.17
C ILE A 16 -6.00 11.27 17.83
N LEU A 17 -4.97 12.12 17.76
CA LEU A 17 -3.71 11.85 18.43
C LEU A 17 -3.91 11.76 19.95
N GLY A 18 -4.77 12.63 20.50
CA GLY A 18 -5.11 12.62 21.91
C GLY A 18 -5.88 11.38 22.35
N ASP A 19 -6.88 10.97 21.59
CA ASP A 19 -7.64 9.78 21.94
C ASP A 19 -6.85 8.49 21.69
N LEU A 20 -5.95 8.47 20.70
CA LEU A 20 -5.00 7.36 20.51
C LEU A 20 -4.01 7.30 21.67
N PHE A 21 -3.51 8.44 22.14
CA PHE A 21 -2.73 8.49 23.36
C PHE A 21 -3.53 7.97 24.55
N ARG A 22 -4.81 8.32 24.69
CA ARG A 22 -5.70 7.83 25.74
C ARG A 22 -5.88 6.32 25.69
N ASP A 23 -6.15 5.74 24.53
CA ASP A 23 -6.25 4.29 24.36
C ASP A 23 -4.90 3.58 24.67
N LEU A 24 -3.80 4.24 24.29
CA LEU A 24 -2.45 3.71 24.50
C LEU A 24 -1.95 3.84 25.94
N THR A 25 -2.47 4.75 26.75
CA THR A 25 -1.95 5.03 28.10
C THR A 25 -2.99 4.87 29.21
N GLY A 26 -4.27 4.80 28.86
CA GLY A 26 -5.38 4.93 29.81
C GLY A 26 -5.61 6.35 30.33
N MET A 27 -4.92 7.38 29.79
CA MET A 27 -4.97 8.77 30.30
C MET A 27 -5.74 9.73 29.40
N GLU A 28 -6.60 10.55 29.99
CA GLU A 28 -7.34 11.61 29.30
C GLU A 28 -6.42 12.75 28.81
N LEU A 29 -6.65 13.24 27.58
CA LEU A 29 -5.98 14.43 27.02
C LEU A 29 -6.74 15.74 27.27
N GLU A 30 -7.76 15.75 28.14
CA GLU A 30 -8.07 17.02 28.81
C GLU A 30 -6.82 17.39 29.59
N ALA A 31 -6.21 18.54 29.27
CA ALA A 31 -4.91 18.98 29.79
C ALA A 31 -4.73 18.46 31.23
N PRO A 32 -3.93 17.39 31.42
CA PRO A 32 -3.90 16.74 32.71
C PRO A 32 -3.40 17.80 33.70
N PRO A 33 -3.93 17.85 34.94
CA PRO A 33 -3.47 18.83 35.91
C PRO A 33 -1.95 18.75 36.13
N GLU A 34 -1.32 17.63 35.74
CA GLU A 34 0.11 17.42 35.67
C GLU A 34 0.56 16.82 34.32
N PRO A 35 1.73 17.22 33.78
CA PRO A 35 2.27 16.65 32.55
C PRO A 35 2.48 15.12 32.65
N PRO A 36 2.41 14.39 31.52
CA PRO A 36 2.58 12.93 31.52
C PRO A 36 3.92 12.54 32.12
N THR A 37 3.93 11.48 32.94
CA THR A 37 5.14 10.99 33.59
C THR A 37 6.10 10.36 32.59
N LEU A 38 7.39 10.29 32.93
CA LEU A 38 8.38 9.58 32.11
C LEU A 38 8.04 8.09 31.92
N GLU A 39 7.37 7.47 32.88
CA GLU A 39 6.95 6.07 32.82
C GLU A 39 5.83 5.90 31.80
N THR A 40 4.79 6.73 31.86
CA THR A 40 3.70 6.76 30.88
C THR A 40 4.22 6.99 29.45
N LEU A 41 5.15 7.93 29.26
CA LEU A 41 5.73 8.20 27.95
C LEU A 41 6.50 6.99 27.41
N ARG A 42 7.17 6.22 28.27
CA ARG A 42 7.86 4.98 27.87
C ARG A 42 6.88 3.89 27.49
N GLU A 43 5.82 3.69 28.26
CA GLU A 43 4.78 2.69 27.96
C GLU A 43 4.11 2.97 26.61
N LEU A 44 3.76 4.23 26.35
CA LEU A 44 3.23 4.66 25.06
C LEU A 44 4.20 4.35 23.92
N GLN A 45 5.47 4.75 24.08
CA GLN A 45 6.50 4.49 23.07
C GLN A 45 6.66 2.99 22.79
N GLN A 46 6.62 2.15 23.83
CA GLN A 46 6.71 0.70 23.70
C GLN A 46 5.49 0.11 22.98
N ARG A 47 4.27 0.52 23.32
CA ARG A 47 3.04 0.06 22.64
C ARG A 47 3.03 0.47 21.17
N LEU A 48 3.38 1.71 20.85
CA LEU A 48 3.51 2.18 19.47
C LEU A 48 4.61 1.45 18.70
N ALA A 49 5.75 1.20 19.34
CA ALA A 49 6.82 0.43 18.74
C ALA A 49 6.36 -1.00 18.42
N GLY A 50 5.70 -1.67 19.37
CA GLY A 50 5.14 -3.01 19.17
C GLY A 50 4.11 -3.07 18.04
N PHE A 51 3.17 -2.13 18.02
CA PHE A 51 2.19 -1.98 16.95
C PHE A 51 2.85 -1.87 15.57
N ARG A 52 3.82 -0.97 15.42
CA ARG A 52 4.53 -0.77 14.14
C ARG A 52 5.40 -1.96 13.76
N LEU A 53 6.01 -2.60 14.75
CA LEU A 53 6.88 -3.75 14.55
C LEU A 53 6.09 -4.95 13.99
N ASN A 54 4.85 -5.15 14.44
CA ASN A 54 3.97 -6.18 13.90
C ASN A 54 3.77 -6.03 12.38
N TYR A 55 3.45 -4.82 11.91
CA TYR A 55 3.34 -4.53 10.48
C TYR A 55 4.66 -4.63 9.73
N LYS A 56 5.78 -4.27 10.35
CA LYS A 56 7.11 -4.47 9.75
C LYS A 56 7.37 -5.97 9.54
N PHE A 57 7.05 -6.82 10.51
CA PHE A 57 7.21 -8.27 10.37
C PHE A 57 6.26 -8.87 9.33
N ALA A 58 5.05 -8.34 9.21
CA ALA A 58 4.14 -8.73 8.12
C ALA A 58 4.73 -8.40 6.74
N ILE A 59 5.36 -7.23 6.60
CA ILE A 59 6.12 -6.85 5.38
C ILE A 59 7.25 -7.85 5.15
N ASP A 60 8.09 -8.11 6.15
CA ASP A 60 9.26 -8.98 6.01
C ASP A 60 8.84 -10.41 5.59
N ALA A 61 7.83 -10.98 6.26
CA ALA A 61 7.31 -12.31 5.95
C ALA A 61 6.74 -12.41 4.53
N THR A 62 5.97 -11.40 4.11
CA THR A 62 5.39 -11.36 2.76
C THR A 62 6.47 -11.11 1.70
N LEU A 63 7.46 -10.25 2.00
CA LEU A 63 8.59 -9.99 1.12
C LEU A 63 9.44 -11.25 0.89
N THR A 64 9.67 -12.06 1.94
CA THR A 64 10.35 -13.35 1.79
C THR A 64 9.62 -14.27 0.83
N LYS A 65 8.29 -14.37 0.92
CA LYS A 65 7.47 -15.17 -0.01
C LYS A 65 7.63 -14.70 -1.46
N ILE A 66 7.59 -13.38 -1.69
CA ILE A 66 7.75 -12.78 -3.02
C ILE A 66 9.16 -13.03 -3.56
N ASN A 67 10.19 -12.87 -2.73
CA ASN A 67 11.58 -13.10 -3.14
C ASN A 67 11.83 -14.56 -3.48
N ILE A 68 11.25 -15.52 -2.75
CA ILE A 68 11.32 -16.94 -3.07
C ILE A 68 10.73 -17.21 -4.45
N LEU A 69 9.54 -16.67 -4.75
CA LEU A 69 8.93 -16.81 -6.08
C LEU A 69 9.85 -16.23 -7.17
N ARG A 70 10.39 -15.02 -6.96
CA ARG A 70 11.30 -14.39 -7.91
C ARG A 70 12.56 -15.24 -8.16
N GLU A 71 13.22 -15.69 -7.10
CA GLU A 71 14.43 -16.51 -7.19
C GLU A 71 14.15 -17.88 -7.83
N GLU A 72 13.00 -18.49 -7.55
CA GLU A 72 12.57 -19.74 -8.19
C GLU A 72 12.44 -19.57 -9.71
N PHE A 73 11.86 -18.45 -10.18
CA PHE A 73 11.75 -18.18 -11.62
C PHE A 73 13.09 -17.91 -12.28
N GLU A 74 13.97 -17.14 -11.65
CA GLU A 74 15.33 -16.88 -12.15
C GLU A 74 16.16 -18.16 -12.31
N GLN A 75 15.87 -19.21 -11.53
CA GLN A 75 16.57 -20.50 -11.61
C GLN A 75 15.91 -21.50 -12.58
N SER A 76 14.58 -21.48 -12.69
CA SER A 76 13.82 -22.50 -13.43
C SER A 76 13.46 -22.10 -14.87
N HIS A 77 13.54 -20.82 -15.21
CA HIS A 77 13.12 -20.27 -16.50
C HIS A 77 14.11 -19.20 -17.00
N ASP A 78 14.14 -18.94 -18.31
CA ASP A 78 14.89 -17.82 -18.89
C ASP A 78 14.28 -16.43 -18.54
N TYR A 79 13.10 -16.40 -17.91
CA TYR A 79 12.29 -15.20 -17.66
C TYR A 79 11.76 -15.14 -16.23
N SER A 80 11.96 -13.99 -15.56
CA SER A 80 11.39 -13.71 -14.23
C SER A 80 10.20 -12.74 -14.34
N PRO A 81 9.01 -13.09 -13.83
CA PRO A 81 7.84 -12.22 -13.87
C PRO A 81 7.95 -11.01 -12.92
N ILE A 82 8.94 -10.99 -12.00
CA ILE A 82 9.12 -9.95 -10.98
C ILE A 82 10.43 -9.21 -11.22
N GLU A 83 10.32 -7.94 -11.61
CA GLU A 83 11.46 -7.06 -11.89
C GLU A 83 12.02 -6.42 -10.62
N HIS A 84 11.14 -5.87 -9.79
CA HIS A 84 11.54 -5.25 -8.52
C HIS A 84 10.43 -5.24 -7.50
N VAL A 85 10.83 -5.20 -6.23
CA VAL A 85 9.92 -5.17 -5.08
C VAL A 85 10.32 -4.02 -4.17
N ASN A 86 9.36 -3.17 -3.84
CA ASN A 86 9.53 -2.06 -2.90
C ASN A 86 8.59 -2.26 -1.71
N THR A 87 9.05 -1.92 -0.51
CA THR A 87 8.22 -2.00 0.69
C THR A 87 8.04 -0.63 1.32
N ARG A 88 6.94 -0.46 2.04
CA ARG A 88 6.62 0.77 2.75
C ARG A 88 5.83 0.44 4.01
N LEU A 89 6.33 0.94 5.13
CA LEU A 89 5.54 1.07 6.35
C LEU A 89 4.97 2.49 6.42
N LYS A 90 3.65 2.63 6.60
CA LYS A 90 2.99 3.93 6.72
C LYS A 90 3.55 4.69 7.93
N SER A 91 3.83 5.99 7.78
CA SER A 91 4.25 6.83 8.91
C SER A 91 3.07 7.08 9.85
N MET A 92 3.36 7.38 11.12
CA MET A 92 2.31 7.68 12.11
C MET A 92 1.48 8.88 11.70
N GLU A 93 2.11 9.94 11.18
CA GLU A 93 1.42 11.12 10.65
C GLU A 93 0.44 10.73 9.54
N SER A 94 0.89 10.00 8.51
CA SER A 94 0.02 9.54 7.43
C SER A 94 -1.07 8.57 7.89
N LEU A 95 -0.84 7.83 8.98
CA LEU A 95 -1.82 6.94 9.59
C LEU A 95 -2.93 7.74 10.28
N VAL A 96 -2.55 8.73 11.10
CA VAL A 96 -3.48 9.63 11.81
C VAL A 96 -4.31 10.43 10.81
N THR A 97 -3.69 11.08 9.82
CA THR A 97 -4.42 11.80 8.77
C THR A 97 -5.39 10.88 8.02
N LYS A 98 -5.02 9.61 7.79
CA LYS A 98 -5.92 8.64 7.16
C LYS A 98 -7.08 8.25 8.09
N ALA A 99 -6.82 8.03 9.38
CA ALA A 99 -7.84 7.73 10.38
C ALA A 99 -8.87 8.85 10.48
N VAL A 100 -8.43 10.11 10.57
CA VAL A 100 -9.31 11.30 10.56
C VAL A 100 -10.17 11.31 9.30
N ARG A 101 -9.55 11.16 8.13
CA ARG A 101 -10.23 11.26 6.83
C ARG A 101 -11.36 10.23 6.67
N ILE A 102 -11.21 9.04 7.25
CA ILE A 102 -12.23 7.97 7.15
C ILE A 102 -13.15 7.90 8.37
N GLY A 103 -12.97 8.78 9.36
CA GLY A 103 -13.73 8.73 10.61
C GLY A 103 -13.44 7.47 11.45
N CYS A 104 -12.22 6.93 11.35
CA CYS A 104 -11.81 5.77 12.13
C CYS A 104 -11.72 6.15 13.61
N PRO A 105 -12.30 5.36 14.53
CA PRO A 105 -12.07 5.53 15.94
C PRO A 105 -10.56 5.50 16.25
N PRO A 106 -10.10 6.37 17.15
CA PRO A 106 -8.69 6.57 17.46
C PRO A 106 -8.15 5.54 18.45
N ASP A 107 -8.45 4.25 18.26
CA ASP A 107 -7.94 3.14 19.07
C ASP A 107 -7.18 2.13 18.20
N ILE A 108 -6.26 1.36 18.80
CA ILE A 108 -5.40 0.45 18.03
C ILE A 108 -6.22 -0.59 17.26
N GLU A 109 -7.26 -1.15 17.86
CA GLU A 109 -8.04 -2.24 17.26
C GLU A 109 -8.82 -1.74 16.05
N SER A 110 -9.52 -0.61 16.18
CA SER A 110 -10.20 0.05 15.06
C SER A 110 -9.24 0.39 13.93
N ILE A 111 -8.06 0.91 14.25
CA ILE A 111 -7.02 1.21 13.26
C ILE A 111 -6.58 -0.07 12.53
N ARG A 112 -6.36 -1.17 13.26
CA ARG A 112 -5.97 -2.47 12.68
C ARG A 112 -7.04 -3.00 11.72
N GLU A 113 -8.31 -2.88 12.06
CA GLU A 113 -9.41 -3.43 11.26
C GLU A 113 -9.74 -2.58 10.02
N GLN A 114 -9.68 -1.25 10.15
CA GLN A 114 -10.16 -0.31 9.15
C GLN A 114 -9.06 0.22 8.22
N ILE A 115 -7.81 0.29 8.68
CA ILE A 115 -6.69 0.83 7.90
C ILE A 115 -5.77 -0.30 7.40
N ARG A 116 -6.13 -0.87 6.25
CA ARG A 116 -5.49 -2.08 5.70
C ARG A 116 -4.23 -1.84 4.85
N ASP A 117 -3.76 -0.60 4.74
CA ASP A 117 -2.56 -0.18 3.99
C ASP A 117 -1.43 0.33 4.90
N ILE A 118 -1.39 -0.13 6.15
CA ILE A 118 -0.30 0.22 7.09
C ILE A 118 1.01 -0.44 6.62
N ALA A 119 0.96 -1.74 6.31
CA ALA A 119 1.99 -2.46 5.60
C ALA A 119 1.69 -2.45 4.10
N GLY A 120 2.61 -1.93 3.29
CA GLY A 120 2.49 -1.89 1.85
C GLY A 120 3.68 -2.54 1.15
N ILE A 121 3.40 -3.39 0.16
CA ILE A 121 4.39 -3.95 -0.75
C ILE A 121 3.98 -3.57 -2.18
N ARG A 122 4.95 -3.14 -2.98
CA ARG A 122 4.78 -2.93 -4.40
C ARG A 122 5.62 -3.93 -5.15
N VAL A 123 4.99 -4.70 -6.02
CA VAL A 123 5.64 -5.64 -6.92
C VAL A 123 5.50 -5.09 -8.32
N THR A 124 6.63 -4.91 -9.00
CA THR A 124 6.64 -4.51 -10.40
C THR A 124 7.03 -5.70 -11.26
N CYS A 125 6.20 -5.96 -12.26
CA CYS A 125 6.32 -7.05 -13.22
C CYS A 125 6.64 -6.48 -14.60
N ALA A 126 7.12 -7.33 -15.53
CA ALA A 126 7.34 -6.89 -16.89
C ALA A 126 6.02 -6.70 -17.64
N PHE A 127 5.08 -7.66 -17.53
CA PHE A 127 3.80 -7.61 -18.22
C PHE A 127 2.58 -7.68 -17.30
N VAL A 128 1.41 -7.38 -17.88
CA VAL A 128 0.13 -7.45 -17.19
C VAL A 128 -0.24 -8.90 -16.82
N SER A 129 0.04 -9.86 -17.69
CA SER A 129 -0.16 -11.29 -17.44
C SER A 129 0.61 -11.75 -16.19
N ASP A 130 1.86 -11.31 -16.04
CA ASP A 130 2.69 -11.60 -14.87
C ASP A 130 2.12 -11.02 -13.59
N ALA A 131 1.52 -9.83 -13.66
CA ALA A 131 0.89 -9.22 -12.50
C ALA A 131 -0.23 -10.10 -11.92
N TYR A 132 -1.05 -10.69 -12.80
CA TYR A 132 -2.09 -11.64 -12.37
C TYR A 132 -1.51 -12.98 -11.92
N TRP A 133 -0.48 -13.47 -12.61
CA TRP A 133 0.15 -14.74 -12.24
C TRP A 133 0.82 -14.67 -10.86
N VAL A 134 1.56 -13.59 -10.58
CA VAL A 134 2.15 -13.33 -9.26
C VAL A 134 1.07 -13.20 -8.18
N ALA A 135 -0.06 -12.56 -8.50
CA ALA A 135 -1.20 -12.48 -7.57
C ALA A 135 -1.74 -13.87 -7.21
N GLU A 136 -1.93 -14.73 -8.20
CA GLU A 136 -2.41 -16.11 -8.02
C GLU A 136 -1.42 -16.95 -7.20
N MET A 137 -0.13 -16.89 -7.53
CA MET A 137 0.90 -17.64 -6.80
C MET A 137 1.03 -17.20 -5.34
N LEU A 138 0.91 -15.91 -5.05
CA LEU A 138 0.95 -15.42 -3.67
C LEU A 138 -0.30 -15.83 -2.89
N THR A 139 -1.48 -15.71 -3.50
CA THR A 139 -2.77 -15.95 -2.83
C THR A 139 -3.16 -17.42 -2.75
N SER A 140 -2.49 -18.30 -3.49
CA SER A 140 -2.62 -19.76 -3.37
C SER A 140 -1.80 -20.36 -2.22
N GLN A 141 -0.91 -19.59 -1.59
CA GLN A 141 -0.13 -20.07 -0.44
C GLN A 141 -1.06 -20.33 0.77
N PRO A 142 -0.91 -21.46 1.47
CA PRO A 142 -1.86 -21.87 2.53
C PRO A 142 -2.01 -20.89 3.70
N ASP A 143 -0.99 -20.07 3.96
CA ASP A 143 -0.92 -19.12 5.06
C ASP A 143 -1.15 -17.66 4.62
N VAL A 144 -1.57 -17.44 3.37
CA VAL A 144 -1.95 -16.13 2.84
C VAL A 144 -3.45 -16.09 2.63
N THR A 145 -4.16 -15.27 3.40
CA THR A 145 -5.60 -15.09 3.23
C THR A 145 -5.89 -13.86 2.38
N LEU A 146 -6.48 -14.05 1.19
CA LEU A 146 -6.94 -12.94 0.36
C LEU A 146 -8.23 -12.33 0.94
N VAL A 147 -8.18 -11.04 1.28
CA VAL A 147 -9.30 -10.31 1.90
C VAL A 147 -10.03 -9.43 0.90
N GLN A 148 -9.31 -8.77 0.00
CA GLN A 148 -9.91 -7.88 -0.99
C GLN A 148 -9.04 -7.79 -2.24
N VAL A 149 -9.69 -7.73 -3.41
CA VAL A 149 -9.07 -7.39 -4.69
C VAL A 149 -9.67 -6.08 -5.20
N LYS A 150 -8.82 -5.16 -5.65
CA LYS A 150 -9.23 -3.99 -6.45
C LYS A 150 -8.43 -4.00 -7.74
N ASP A 151 -9.09 -4.38 -8.82
CA ASP A 151 -8.47 -4.52 -10.12
C ASP A 151 -8.61 -3.23 -10.94
N TYR A 152 -7.64 -2.33 -10.77
CA TYR A 152 -7.56 -1.12 -11.59
C TYR A 152 -6.81 -1.34 -12.90
N ILE A 153 -6.34 -2.56 -13.19
CA ILE A 153 -5.83 -2.90 -14.52
C ILE A 153 -7.02 -3.08 -15.45
N ALA A 154 -7.97 -3.94 -15.06
CA ALA A 154 -9.20 -4.18 -15.80
C ALA A 154 -10.15 -2.98 -15.77
N ASN A 155 -10.22 -2.26 -14.64
CA ASN A 155 -11.08 -1.09 -14.46
C ASN A 155 -10.27 0.14 -13.99
N PRO A 156 -9.52 0.80 -14.89
CA PRO A 156 -8.70 1.96 -14.54
C PRO A 156 -9.52 3.07 -13.87
N LYS A 157 -8.88 3.81 -12.97
CA LYS A 157 -9.54 5.00 -12.39
C LYS A 157 -9.74 6.08 -13.45
N PRO A 158 -10.65 7.05 -13.24
CA PRO A 158 -10.90 8.12 -14.20
C PRO A 158 -9.66 8.93 -14.60
N ASN A 159 -8.67 9.06 -13.71
CA ASN A 159 -7.41 9.75 -13.94
C ASN A 159 -6.37 8.92 -14.74
N GLY A 160 -6.68 7.68 -15.12
CA GLY A 160 -5.76 6.78 -15.83
C GLY A 160 -4.94 5.85 -14.92
N TYR A 161 -5.12 5.94 -13.60
CA TYR A 161 -4.39 5.07 -12.68
C TYR A 161 -4.74 3.58 -12.89
N GLN A 162 -3.70 2.76 -13.06
CA GLN A 162 -3.76 1.30 -13.17
C GLN A 162 -2.82 0.63 -12.17
N SER A 163 -3.30 -0.46 -11.56
CA SER A 163 -2.56 -1.36 -10.65
C SER A 163 -3.52 -2.45 -10.17
N LEU A 164 -3.01 -3.64 -9.90
CA LEU A 164 -3.77 -4.67 -9.20
C LEU A 164 -3.50 -4.57 -7.69
N HIS A 165 -4.52 -4.29 -6.88
CA HIS A 165 -4.37 -4.19 -5.42
C HIS A 165 -4.97 -5.42 -4.75
N LEU A 166 -4.15 -6.07 -3.94
CA LEU A 166 -4.57 -7.16 -3.07
C LEU A 166 -4.44 -6.68 -1.62
N ILE A 167 -5.48 -6.88 -0.83
CA ILE A 167 -5.37 -6.84 0.63
C ILE A 167 -5.32 -8.28 1.09
N VAL A 168 -4.22 -8.67 1.73
CA VAL A 168 -4.04 -10.02 2.28
C VAL A 168 -3.85 -9.95 3.80
N GLN A 169 -4.14 -11.05 4.48
CA GLN A 169 -3.69 -11.28 5.86
C GLN A 169 -2.62 -12.37 5.87
N VAL A 170 -1.54 -12.10 6.60
CA VAL A 170 -0.45 -13.06 6.84
C VAL A 170 -0.24 -13.24 8.35
N PRO A 171 0.08 -14.45 8.84
CA PRO A 171 0.37 -14.67 10.25
C PRO A 171 1.73 -14.09 10.61
N VAL A 172 1.77 -13.24 11.63
CA VAL A 172 3.01 -12.77 12.26
C VAL A 172 3.22 -13.53 13.57
N TYR A 173 4.24 -14.37 13.61
CA TYR A 173 4.61 -15.14 14.79
C TYR A 173 5.48 -14.30 15.72
N LEU A 174 4.91 -13.87 16.86
CA LEU A 174 5.59 -13.17 17.93
C LEU A 174 5.99 -14.16 19.03
N SER A 175 6.71 -13.69 20.06
CA SER A 175 7.22 -14.55 21.14
C SER A 175 6.13 -15.25 21.97
N ASP A 176 4.94 -14.66 22.04
CA ASP A 176 3.85 -15.03 22.95
C ASP A 176 2.53 -15.33 22.23
N ARG A 177 2.41 -14.95 20.95
CA ARG A 177 1.17 -15.06 20.17
C ARG A 177 1.44 -15.02 18.67
N THR A 178 0.40 -15.30 17.89
CA THR A 178 0.40 -15.08 16.44
C THR A 178 -0.66 -14.02 16.13
N GLU A 179 -0.29 -12.98 15.37
CA GLU A 179 -1.22 -11.93 14.95
C GLU A 179 -1.45 -11.99 13.43
N PRO A 180 -2.69 -12.22 12.94
CA PRO A 180 -3.00 -12.06 11.53
C PRO A 180 -2.95 -10.57 11.18
N THR A 181 -2.08 -10.20 10.26
CA THR A 181 -1.76 -8.80 9.97
C THR A 181 -2.03 -8.47 8.50
N TYR A 182 -2.74 -7.36 8.26
CA TYR A 182 -3.04 -6.91 6.90
C TYR A 182 -1.80 -6.37 6.18
N VAL A 183 -1.66 -6.76 4.92
CA VAL A 183 -0.66 -6.23 3.98
C VAL A 183 -1.37 -5.86 2.69
N GLU A 184 -1.18 -4.62 2.23
CA GLU A 184 -1.58 -4.19 0.89
C GLU A 184 -0.45 -4.52 -0.10
N ILE A 185 -0.74 -5.36 -1.08
CA ILE A 185 0.17 -5.68 -2.18
C ILE A 185 -0.34 -4.98 -3.43
N GLN A 186 0.46 -4.09 -3.99
CA GLN A 186 0.18 -3.40 -5.25
C GLN A 186 1.06 -3.99 -6.34
N ILE A 187 0.45 -4.65 -7.32
CA ILE A 187 1.16 -5.27 -8.44
C ILE A 187 0.96 -4.39 -9.67
N ARG A 188 2.05 -4.11 -10.40
CA ARG A 188 2.09 -3.15 -11.52
C ARG A 188 3.03 -3.61 -12.61
N THR A 189 2.85 -3.13 -13.83
CA THR A 189 3.92 -3.14 -14.83
C THR A 189 4.91 -1.99 -14.57
N ILE A 190 6.05 -2.02 -15.26
CA ILE A 190 7.03 -0.91 -15.25
C ILE A 190 6.36 0.41 -15.66
N ALA A 191 5.55 0.41 -16.72
CA ALA A 191 4.91 1.62 -17.22
C ALA A 191 3.87 2.17 -16.22
N MET A 192 3.08 1.28 -15.61
CA MET A 192 2.14 1.65 -14.54
C MET A 192 2.85 2.26 -13.33
N ASP A 193 3.98 1.68 -12.89
CA ASP A 193 4.70 2.22 -11.74
C ASP A 193 5.36 3.58 -12.02
N PHE A 194 5.93 3.74 -13.23
CA PHE A 194 6.48 5.01 -13.68
C PHE A 194 5.41 6.11 -13.69
N TRP A 195 4.27 5.85 -14.33
CA TRP A 195 3.16 6.79 -14.40
C TRP A 195 2.64 7.18 -13.01
N ALA A 196 2.34 6.18 -12.17
CA ALA A 196 1.79 6.41 -10.84
C ALA A 196 2.79 7.14 -9.91
N SER A 197 4.09 6.92 -10.09
CA SER A 197 5.13 7.63 -9.34
C SER A 197 5.20 9.11 -9.72
N LEU A 198 4.99 9.44 -11.00
CA LEU A 198 4.94 10.83 -11.46
C LEU A 198 3.64 11.52 -10.99
N GLU A 199 2.49 10.87 -11.16
CA GLU A 199 1.19 11.38 -10.70
C GLU A 199 1.24 11.73 -9.22
N HIS A 200 1.74 10.81 -8.38
CA HIS A 200 1.82 11.02 -6.94
C HIS A 200 2.72 12.22 -6.58
N LYS A 201 3.85 12.40 -7.27
CA LYS A 201 4.74 13.56 -7.07
C LYS A 201 4.06 14.88 -7.44
N ILE A 202 3.29 14.90 -8.52
CA ILE A 202 2.53 16.08 -8.96
C ILE A 202 1.45 16.41 -7.93
N TYR A 203 0.62 15.44 -7.54
CA TYR A 203 -0.42 15.65 -6.55
C TYR A 203 0.13 16.15 -5.22
N TYR A 204 1.28 15.64 -4.78
CA TYR A 204 1.93 16.12 -3.57
C TYR A 204 2.40 17.58 -3.71
N LYS A 205 3.04 17.93 -4.83
CA LYS A 205 3.57 19.28 -5.07
C LYS A 205 2.47 20.36 -5.14
N PHE A 206 1.29 20.01 -5.64
CA PHE A 206 0.17 20.93 -5.82
C PHE A 206 -0.85 20.89 -4.67
N ASP A 207 -0.53 20.24 -3.55
CA ASP A 207 -1.48 20.01 -2.45
C ASP A 207 -2.84 19.48 -2.96
N ARG A 208 -2.77 18.56 -3.93
CA ARG A 208 -3.91 17.96 -4.64
C ARG A 208 -4.78 18.91 -5.48
N ALA A 209 -4.43 20.18 -5.58
CA ALA A 209 -5.05 21.17 -6.48
C ALA A 209 -4.34 21.23 -7.84
N VAL A 210 -4.29 20.10 -8.55
CA VAL A 210 -3.58 19.98 -9.83
C VAL A 210 -4.36 20.71 -10.94
N PRO A 211 -3.72 21.58 -11.74
CA PRO A 211 -4.35 22.24 -12.88
C PRO A 211 -5.00 21.26 -13.87
N PRO A 212 -6.21 21.53 -14.40
CA PRO A 212 -6.92 20.60 -15.30
C PRO A 212 -6.11 20.15 -16.52
N ARG A 213 -5.35 21.07 -17.12
CA ARG A 213 -4.45 20.77 -18.25
C ARG A 213 -3.46 19.65 -17.93
N LEU A 214 -2.91 19.62 -16.71
CA LEU A 214 -1.97 18.58 -16.30
C LEU A 214 -2.67 17.25 -16.00
N LEU A 215 -3.92 17.29 -15.53
CA LEU A 215 -4.71 16.08 -15.34
C LEU A 215 -5.03 15.41 -16.68
N ASP A 216 -5.37 16.21 -17.70
CA ASP A 216 -5.60 15.71 -19.06
C ASP A 216 -4.33 15.14 -19.68
N GLU A 217 -3.19 15.81 -19.53
CA GLU A 217 -1.88 15.31 -20.00
C GLU A 217 -1.47 14.02 -19.27
N LEU A 218 -1.68 13.94 -17.95
CA LEU A 218 -1.43 12.72 -17.18
C LEU A 218 -2.30 11.57 -17.69
N LYS A 219 -3.59 11.81 -17.93
CA LYS A 219 -4.48 10.77 -18.46
C LYS A 219 -4.02 10.28 -19.83
N GLN A 220 -3.68 11.19 -20.75
CA GLN A 220 -3.17 10.82 -22.07
C GLN A 220 -1.86 10.00 -21.96
N ALA A 221 -0.99 10.36 -21.02
CA ALA A 221 0.22 9.62 -20.76
C ALA A 221 -0.05 8.21 -20.19
N ALA A 222 -1.11 8.03 -19.38
CA ALA A 222 -1.53 6.72 -18.90
C ALA A 222 -2.03 5.85 -20.07
N ASP A 223 -2.87 6.40 -20.93
CA ASP A 223 -3.42 5.69 -22.08
C ASP A 223 -2.30 5.25 -23.05
N ALA A 224 -1.32 6.13 -23.29
CA ALA A 224 -0.14 5.81 -24.09
C ALA A 224 0.76 4.75 -23.45
N ALA A 225 0.95 4.80 -22.13
CA ALA A 225 1.70 3.79 -21.38
C ALA A 225 1.02 2.41 -21.45
N ALA A 226 -0.30 2.37 -21.34
CA ALA A 226 -1.08 1.14 -21.47
C ALA A 226 -0.99 0.53 -22.88
N GLU A 227 -0.96 1.36 -23.93
CA GLU A 227 -0.76 0.90 -25.30
C GLU A 227 0.65 0.32 -25.52
N LEU A 228 1.67 0.97 -24.94
CA LEU A 228 3.03 0.49 -24.99
C LEU A 228 3.14 -0.88 -24.29
N ASP A 229 2.59 -1.03 -23.08
CA ASP A 229 2.58 -2.30 -22.35
C ASP A 229 1.94 -3.42 -23.19
N ARG A 230 0.78 -3.16 -23.82
CA ARG A 230 0.11 -4.14 -24.69
C ARG A 230 0.95 -4.52 -25.91
N THR A 231 1.60 -3.55 -26.53
CA THR A 231 2.47 -3.78 -27.68
C THR A 231 3.69 -4.62 -27.29
N MET A 232 4.33 -4.30 -26.17
CA MET A 232 5.50 -5.03 -25.69
C MET A 232 5.16 -6.46 -25.27
N ALA A 233 4.02 -6.67 -24.60
CA ALA A 233 3.53 -8.01 -24.24
C ALA A 233 3.30 -8.87 -25.50
N ARG A 234 2.60 -8.33 -26.51
CA ARG A 234 2.38 -9.04 -27.77
C ARG A 234 3.69 -9.41 -28.47
N LEU A 235 4.65 -8.50 -28.53
CA LEU A 235 5.96 -8.77 -29.12
C LEU A 235 6.71 -9.86 -28.36
N HIS A 236 6.63 -9.86 -27.02
CA HIS A 236 7.24 -10.89 -26.19
C HIS A 236 6.62 -12.27 -26.44
N ASP A 237 5.29 -12.34 -26.56
CA ASP A 237 4.57 -13.58 -26.89
C ASP A 237 4.95 -14.10 -28.28
N GLU A 238 5.02 -13.21 -29.28
CA GLU A 238 5.44 -13.54 -30.65
C GLU A 238 6.88 -14.11 -30.68
N VAL A 239 7.85 -13.46 -30.01
CA VAL A 239 9.23 -13.94 -29.93
C VAL A 239 9.32 -15.30 -29.23
N THR A 240 8.61 -15.45 -28.10
CA THR A 240 8.59 -16.72 -27.34
C THR A 240 7.98 -17.86 -28.16
N ALA A 241 6.97 -17.59 -28.99
CA ALA A 241 6.37 -18.58 -29.88
C ALA A 241 7.32 -19.01 -31.00
N LEU A 242 8.06 -18.05 -31.58
CA LEU A 242 9.07 -18.32 -32.60
C LEU A 242 10.22 -19.18 -32.07
N ASP A 243 10.72 -18.87 -30.87
CA ASP A 243 11.81 -19.64 -30.24
C ASP A 243 11.39 -21.08 -29.89
N LYS A 244 10.10 -21.31 -29.60
CA LYS A 244 9.53 -22.64 -29.31
C LYS A 244 9.11 -23.42 -30.56
N GLY A 245 9.30 -22.88 -31.77
CA GLY A 245 9.01 -23.56 -33.03
C GLY A 245 7.52 -23.73 -33.34
N ALA A 246 6.63 -22.91 -32.76
CA ALA A 246 5.21 -22.96 -33.07
C ALA A 246 4.94 -22.37 -34.47
N PRO A 247 4.08 -22.99 -35.31
CA PRO A 247 3.74 -22.43 -36.60
C PRO A 247 2.95 -21.13 -36.42
N ILE A 248 3.40 -20.07 -37.10
CA ILE A 248 2.69 -18.80 -37.21
C ILE A 248 1.34 -19.10 -37.86
N VAL A 249 0.24 -18.80 -37.15
CA VAL A 249 -1.10 -18.78 -37.76
C VAL A 249 -1.28 -17.38 -38.32
N ASP A 250 -1.15 -17.27 -39.64
CA ASP A 250 -1.47 -16.07 -40.44
C ASP A 250 -2.92 -15.59 -40.24
#